data_AF-A0A5N7ZH44-F1
#
_entry.id   AF-A0A5N7ZH44-F1
#
_cell.length_a   1.000
_cell.length_b   1.000
_cell.length_c   1.000
_cell.angle_alpha   90.00
_cell.angle_beta   90.00
_cell.angle_gamma   90.00
#
_symmetry.space_group_name_H-M   'P 1'
#
loop_
_entity.id
_entity.type
_entity.pdbx_description
1 polymer ?
#
loop_
_entity_poly.entity_id
_entity_poly.type
_entity_poly.pdbx_seq_one_letter_code
_entity_poly.pdbx_strand_id
1 'polypeptide(L)'
;SFLNKDRKTKSLQSIFSETVFGKPPAAAGECATPKLLQYAFIHGLEPLAMAEFWWGASPKSEIRKHRQFYPACTGKCQPILKHMLDGIPMDDNPLLQNHGENTTLKIIYEDDSLVVVDKPAELLSVPGIQIQDSVYTRLKTTWGNIEPLIIHRLDMATSGLLVVAKTKEAHKHIQRQFLKRTVIKRYTALLSGLVKQDEGEIRLPLRGDLDNRPRQLVCDTHGKKAVTVWKVVGRQTTTTRIHFWPLTGRTHQLRMHAAHEQGLNAPTVGDDLYGTGAARLHLPAAYLEFVHPKTRETLRFEIKESF
;
A
#
# COMPACT_ATOMS: atom_id res chain seq x y z
N SER A 1 21.26 19.71 -17.00
CA SER A 1 21.10 18.49 -17.82
C SER A 1 21.78 17.34 -17.09
N PHE A 2 21.47 16.09 -17.43
CA PHE A 2 21.98 14.91 -16.73
C PHE A 2 22.73 13.99 -17.69
N LEU A 3 23.91 13.54 -17.28
CA LEU A 3 24.75 12.56 -17.99
C LEU A 3 24.41 11.14 -17.54
N ASN A 4 24.65 10.17 -18.42
CA ASN A 4 24.75 8.76 -18.06
C ASN A 4 26.20 8.26 -18.17
N LYS A 5 26.44 6.97 -17.92
CA LYS A 5 27.78 6.35 -18.00
C LYS A 5 28.47 6.53 -19.38
N ASP A 6 27.68 6.59 -20.46
CA ASP A 6 28.16 6.77 -21.84
C ASP A 6 28.37 8.26 -22.19
N ARG A 7 28.25 9.17 -21.21
CA ARG A 7 28.25 10.64 -21.38
C ARG A 7 27.13 11.17 -22.29
N LYS A 8 26.06 10.39 -22.49
CA LYS A 8 24.85 10.87 -23.18
C LYS A 8 24.10 11.82 -22.26
N THR A 9 23.75 12.98 -22.79
CA THR A 9 23.07 14.04 -22.04
C THR A 9 21.59 14.07 -22.35
N LYS A 10 20.73 14.18 -21.32
CA LYS A 10 19.34 14.61 -21.48
C LYS A 10 19.05 15.85 -20.65
N SER A 11 18.21 16.74 -21.18
CA SER A 11 17.69 17.89 -20.40
C SER A 11 16.63 17.41 -19.41
N LEU A 12 16.39 18.19 -18.34
CA LEU A 12 15.35 17.88 -17.37
C LEU A 12 13.97 17.84 -18.05
N GLN A 13 13.70 18.78 -18.95
CA GLN A 13 12.44 18.82 -19.71
C GLN A 13 12.25 17.58 -20.58
N SER A 14 13.30 17.12 -21.28
CA SER A 14 13.24 15.93 -22.13
C SER A 14 13.02 14.65 -21.32
N ILE A 15 13.62 14.53 -20.12
CA ILE A 15 13.39 13.39 -19.23
C ILE A 15 11.92 13.34 -18.80
N PHE A 16 11.34 14.48 -18.45
CA PHE A 16 10.00 14.53 -17.89
C PHE A 16 8.88 14.56 -18.93
N SER A 17 9.17 14.88 -20.20
CA SER A 17 8.17 14.79 -21.28
C SER A 17 7.66 13.37 -21.53
N GLU A 18 8.46 12.36 -21.17
CA GLU A 18 8.08 10.94 -21.26
C GLU A 18 7.25 10.46 -20.04
N THR A 19 7.09 11.30 -19.00
CA THR A 19 6.33 10.95 -17.80
C THR A 19 4.86 11.34 -17.93
N VAL A 20 3.99 10.74 -17.10
CA VAL A 20 2.55 11.05 -17.07
C VAL A 20 2.25 12.53 -16.86
N PHE A 21 3.12 13.24 -16.14
CA PHE A 21 2.93 14.67 -15.89
C PHE A 21 3.47 15.57 -17.01
N GLY A 22 4.34 15.06 -17.88
CA GLY A 22 4.95 15.77 -19.00
C GLY A 22 5.89 16.92 -18.62
N LYS A 23 6.02 17.25 -17.33
CA LYS A 23 6.81 18.37 -16.82
C LYS A 23 7.47 18.02 -15.48
N PRO A 24 8.67 18.57 -15.20
CA PRO A 24 9.36 18.29 -13.96
C PRO A 24 8.64 18.92 -12.75
N PRO A 25 8.50 18.19 -11.63
CA PRO A 25 8.04 18.76 -10.37
C PRO A 25 9.10 19.70 -9.78
N ALA A 26 8.68 20.55 -8.84
CA ALA A 26 9.59 21.42 -8.11
C ALA A 26 10.70 20.60 -7.41
N ALA A 27 11.94 21.12 -7.45
CA ALA A 27 13.14 20.49 -6.91
C ALA A 27 13.53 19.13 -7.55
N ALA A 28 13.02 18.80 -8.74
CA ALA A 28 13.51 17.63 -9.48
C ALA A 28 15.00 17.75 -9.81
N GLY A 29 15.78 16.74 -9.43
CA GLY A 29 17.24 16.74 -9.59
C GLY A 29 18.02 17.34 -8.42
N GLU A 30 17.34 17.85 -7.39
CA GLU A 30 18.01 18.42 -6.22
C GLU A 30 18.45 17.36 -5.18
N CYS A 31 17.98 16.11 -5.32
CA CYS A 31 18.41 14.95 -4.52
C CYS A 31 19.94 14.75 -4.57
N ALA A 32 20.53 14.16 -3.53
CA ALA A 32 21.97 13.89 -3.48
C ALA A 32 22.43 12.92 -4.57
N THR A 33 21.68 11.83 -4.81
CA THR A 33 22.03 10.79 -5.79
C THR A 33 22.24 11.33 -7.21
N PRO A 34 21.29 12.05 -7.84
CA PRO A 34 21.52 12.68 -9.15
C PRO A 34 22.75 13.61 -9.19
N LYS A 35 23.00 14.38 -8.12
CA LYS A 35 24.15 15.31 -8.06
C LYS A 35 25.49 14.56 -7.99
N LEU A 36 25.57 13.51 -7.18
CA LEU A 36 26.76 12.67 -7.05
C LEU A 36 27.06 11.91 -8.35
N LEU A 37 26.04 11.32 -8.98
CA LEU A 37 26.20 10.68 -10.29
C LEU A 37 26.64 11.67 -11.36
N GLN A 38 26.05 12.88 -11.36
CA GLN A 38 26.42 13.90 -12.33
C GLN A 38 27.89 14.28 -12.18
N TYR A 39 28.37 14.46 -10.95
CA TYR A 39 29.78 14.69 -10.67
C TYR A 39 30.64 13.53 -11.16
N ALA A 40 30.29 12.29 -10.81
CA ALA A 40 31.04 11.10 -11.22
C ALA A 40 31.20 11.04 -12.74
N PHE A 41 30.11 11.19 -13.50
CA PHE A 41 30.15 11.11 -14.95
C PHE A 41 30.88 12.27 -15.62
N ILE A 42 30.80 13.50 -15.09
CA ILE A 42 31.62 14.64 -15.56
C ILE A 42 33.11 14.32 -15.44
N HIS A 43 33.51 13.71 -14.32
CA HIS A 43 34.91 13.41 -14.02
C HIS A 43 35.38 12.02 -14.52
N GLY A 44 34.53 11.28 -15.24
CA GLY A 44 34.87 9.94 -15.74
C GLY A 44 35.06 8.90 -14.63
N LEU A 45 34.45 9.10 -13.47
CA LEU A 45 34.46 8.16 -12.35
C LEU A 45 33.36 7.10 -12.54
N GLU A 46 33.65 5.88 -12.12
CA GLU A 46 32.72 4.76 -12.13
C GLU A 46 32.02 4.61 -10.77
N PRO A 47 30.68 4.78 -10.70
CA PRO A 47 29.94 4.54 -9.46
C PRO A 47 29.95 3.04 -9.12
N LEU A 48 30.47 2.68 -7.94
CA LEU A 48 30.50 1.28 -7.49
C LEU A 48 29.24 0.86 -6.74
N ALA A 49 28.77 1.72 -5.83
CA ALA A 49 27.58 1.47 -5.03
C ALA A 49 27.02 2.81 -4.52
N MET A 50 25.73 2.84 -4.24
CA MET A 50 25.06 4.02 -3.68
C MET A 50 23.83 3.61 -2.90
N ALA A 51 23.57 4.32 -1.80
CA ALA A 51 22.39 4.14 -0.99
C ALA A 51 21.95 5.49 -0.42
N GLU A 52 20.64 5.70 -0.32
CA GLU A 52 20.05 6.89 0.30
C GLU A 52 19.44 6.50 1.64
N PHE A 53 19.67 7.31 2.66
CA PHE A 53 19.08 7.13 3.99
C PHE A 53 18.56 8.45 4.56
N TRP A 54 17.66 8.37 5.53
CA TRP A 54 17.14 9.55 6.22
C TRP A 54 17.97 9.91 7.45
N TRP A 55 18.33 11.19 7.59
CA TRP A 55 19.05 11.68 8.76
C TRP A 55 18.23 12.70 9.55
N GLY A 56 17.73 12.29 10.71
CA GLY A 56 17.11 13.17 11.69
C GLY A 56 15.66 12.77 11.99
N ALA A 57 14.89 13.72 12.52
CA ALA A 57 13.47 13.53 12.82
C ALA A 57 12.64 13.34 11.54
N SER A 58 11.54 12.61 11.64
CA SER A 58 10.59 12.45 10.52
C SER A 58 9.91 13.79 10.20
N PRO A 59 9.64 14.12 8.93
CA PRO A 59 8.72 15.20 8.60
C PRO A 59 7.32 14.90 9.13
N LYS A 60 6.57 15.93 9.55
CA LYS A 60 5.21 15.78 10.11
C LYS A 60 4.19 15.10 9.18
N SER A 61 4.44 15.09 7.88
CA SER A 61 3.53 14.51 6.88
C SER A 61 3.84 13.07 6.53
N GLU A 62 5.07 12.61 6.78
CA GLU A 62 5.61 11.34 6.30
C GLU A 62 6.18 10.50 7.44
N ILE A 63 6.55 9.26 7.13
CA ILE A 63 7.21 8.36 8.09
C ILE A 63 8.62 8.09 7.58
N ARG A 64 9.60 8.69 8.26
CA ARG A 64 11.03 8.51 8.05
C ARG A 64 11.71 8.12 9.36
N LYS A 65 12.64 7.17 9.29
CA LYS A 65 13.40 6.67 10.43
C LYS A 65 14.86 7.08 10.27
N HIS A 66 15.45 7.63 11.32
CA HIS A 66 16.86 8.01 11.33
C HIS A 66 17.76 6.80 11.02
N ARG A 67 18.69 6.94 10.07
CA ARG A 67 19.59 5.92 9.50
C ARG A 67 18.91 4.80 8.71
N GLN A 68 17.61 4.91 8.43
CA GLN A 68 16.92 3.95 7.57
C GLN A 68 17.17 4.27 6.10
N PHE A 69 17.45 3.24 5.31
CA PHE A 69 17.59 3.34 3.86
C PHE A 69 16.23 3.43 3.17
N TYR A 70 16.16 4.24 2.12
CA TYR A 70 14.97 4.45 1.31
C TYR A 70 15.33 4.43 -0.18
N PRO A 71 14.44 3.91 -1.04
CA PRO A 71 14.62 4.05 -2.49
C PRO A 71 14.47 5.52 -2.91
N ALA A 72 15.02 5.85 -4.07
CA ALA A 72 14.83 7.14 -4.69
C ALA A 72 13.35 7.44 -4.89
N CYS A 73 12.96 8.71 -4.75
CA CYS A 73 11.58 9.11 -4.97
C CYS A 73 11.12 8.85 -6.42
N THR A 74 9.95 8.24 -6.56
CA THR A 74 9.42 7.76 -7.86
C THR A 74 9.06 8.90 -8.81
N GLY A 75 8.65 10.05 -8.28
CA GLY A 75 8.13 11.17 -9.05
C GLY A 75 9.18 12.20 -9.46
N LYS A 76 10.26 12.36 -8.68
CA LYS A 76 11.29 13.39 -8.95
C LYS A 76 12.62 12.80 -9.41
N CYS A 77 13.13 11.81 -8.69
CA CYS A 77 14.50 11.33 -8.89
C CYS A 77 14.53 10.08 -9.78
N GLN A 78 13.54 9.17 -9.69
CA GLN A 78 13.48 7.97 -10.55
C GLN A 78 13.52 8.26 -12.07
N PRO A 79 12.79 9.23 -12.65
CA PRO A 79 12.87 9.49 -14.10
C PRO A 79 14.28 9.93 -14.53
N ILE A 80 14.95 10.71 -13.68
CA ILE A 80 16.32 11.17 -13.91
C ILE A 80 17.28 9.98 -13.82
N LEU A 81 17.17 9.20 -12.74
CA LEU A 81 18.03 8.04 -12.50
C LEU A 81 17.86 6.96 -13.57
N LYS A 82 16.67 6.79 -14.15
CA LYS A 82 16.46 5.90 -15.29
C LYS A 82 17.36 6.25 -16.48
N HIS A 83 17.58 7.54 -16.75
CA HIS A 83 18.54 7.99 -17.75
C HIS A 83 19.98 7.82 -17.27
N MET A 84 20.29 8.29 -16.06
CA MET A 84 21.67 8.32 -15.55
C MET A 84 22.28 6.93 -15.37
N LEU A 85 21.46 5.95 -14.98
CA LEU A 85 21.86 4.56 -14.75
C LEU A 85 21.63 3.66 -15.97
N ASP A 86 21.28 4.24 -17.13
CA ASP A 86 21.05 3.47 -18.35
C ASP A 86 22.28 2.62 -18.72
N GLY A 87 22.04 1.32 -18.93
CA GLY A 87 23.07 0.33 -19.19
C GLY A 87 23.95 -0.06 -17.99
N ILE A 88 23.69 0.43 -16.77
CA ILE A 88 24.33 -0.07 -15.55
C ILE A 88 23.55 -1.30 -15.06
N PRO A 89 24.20 -2.44 -14.78
CA PRO A 89 23.55 -3.58 -14.14
C PRO A 89 22.99 -3.17 -12.77
N MET A 90 21.70 -3.42 -12.56
CA MET A 90 20.99 -3.12 -11.31
C MET A 90 20.24 -4.37 -10.87
N ASP A 91 19.97 -4.47 -9.57
CA ASP A 91 19.07 -5.49 -9.04
C ASP A 91 17.67 -5.37 -9.66
N ASP A 92 16.97 -6.50 -9.74
CA ASP A 92 15.59 -6.54 -10.22
C ASP A 92 14.69 -5.65 -9.36
N ASN A 93 13.75 -4.95 -10.00
CA ASN A 93 12.80 -4.12 -9.28
C ASN A 93 11.76 -5.01 -8.57
N PRO A 94 11.76 -5.08 -7.22
CA PRO A 94 10.84 -5.95 -6.48
C PRO A 94 9.36 -5.55 -6.70
N LEU A 95 9.08 -4.29 -7.05
CA LEU A 95 7.71 -3.82 -7.31
C LEU A 95 7.08 -4.40 -8.60
N LEU A 96 7.89 -5.04 -9.45
CA LEU A 96 7.44 -5.65 -10.71
C LEU A 96 7.19 -7.16 -10.58
N GLN A 97 7.55 -7.75 -9.44
CA GLN A 97 7.44 -9.20 -9.23
C GLN A 97 6.04 -9.58 -8.75
N ASN A 98 5.43 -10.61 -9.37
CA ASN A 98 4.14 -11.13 -8.95
C ASN A 98 4.29 -12.13 -7.78
N HIS A 99 4.54 -11.61 -6.58
CA HIS A 99 4.70 -12.45 -5.38
C HIS A 99 3.44 -13.26 -5.03
N GLY A 100 2.26 -12.91 -5.57
CA GLY A 100 1.01 -13.62 -5.36
C GLY A 100 0.78 -14.83 -6.28
N GLU A 101 1.58 -15.03 -7.33
CA GLU A 101 1.32 -15.98 -8.43
C GLU A 101 1.00 -17.39 -7.94
N ASN A 102 1.82 -17.91 -7.01
CA ASN A 102 1.71 -19.29 -6.52
C ASN A 102 0.74 -19.47 -5.33
N THR A 103 0.01 -18.43 -4.95
CA THR A 103 -0.96 -18.52 -3.85
C THR A 103 -2.29 -19.10 -4.32
N THR A 104 -3.04 -19.77 -3.45
CA THR A 104 -4.42 -20.19 -3.74
C THR A 104 -5.42 -19.18 -3.19
N LEU A 105 -6.42 -18.80 -4.00
CA LEU A 105 -7.53 -17.96 -3.54
C LEU A 105 -8.60 -18.83 -2.88
N LYS A 106 -8.72 -18.75 -1.56
CA LYS A 106 -9.68 -19.56 -0.80
C LYS A 106 -11.07 -18.92 -0.82
N ILE A 107 -12.08 -19.67 -1.23
CA ILE A 107 -13.49 -19.29 -1.12
C ILE A 107 -14.00 -19.67 0.28
N ILE A 108 -14.55 -18.69 0.99
CA ILE A 108 -15.13 -18.87 2.34
C ILE A 108 -16.63 -19.08 2.25
N TYR A 109 -17.29 -18.40 1.31
CA TYR A 109 -18.72 -18.49 1.05
C TYR A 109 -19.00 -18.11 -0.39
N GLU A 110 -19.92 -18.81 -1.05
CA GLU A 110 -20.38 -18.47 -2.38
C GLU A 110 -21.85 -18.86 -2.55
N ASP A 111 -22.62 -17.96 -3.18
CA ASP A 111 -24.00 -18.22 -3.63
C ASP A 111 -24.20 -17.67 -5.05
N ASP A 112 -25.45 -17.54 -5.48
CA ASP A 112 -25.79 -16.93 -6.77
C ASP A 112 -25.53 -15.42 -6.82
N SER A 113 -25.39 -14.77 -5.67
CA SER A 113 -25.37 -13.32 -5.53
C SER A 113 -23.95 -12.77 -5.37
N LEU A 114 -23.09 -13.46 -4.62
CA LEU A 114 -21.78 -13.00 -4.19
C LEU A 114 -20.84 -14.16 -3.84
N VAL A 115 -19.57 -13.80 -3.66
CA VAL A 115 -18.54 -14.64 -3.05
C VAL A 115 -17.82 -13.84 -1.96
N VAL A 116 -17.46 -14.52 -0.88
CA VAL A 116 -16.51 -14.04 0.11
C VAL A 116 -15.27 -14.91 0.03
N VAL A 117 -14.12 -14.27 -0.22
CA VAL A 117 -12.82 -14.93 -0.33
C VAL A 117 -11.93 -14.52 0.83
N ASP A 118 -11.02 -15.41 1.21
CA ASP A 118 -9.86 -15.10 2.02
C ASP A 118 -8.70 -14.82 1.08
N LYS A 119 -8.45 -13.52 0.82
CA LYS A 119 -7.40 -13.07 -0.09
C LYS A 119 -6.03 -13.34 0.56
N PRO A 120 -5.12 -14.06 -0.09
CA PRO A 120 -3.75 -14.19 0.42
C PRO A 120 -3.03 -12.84 0.41
N ALA A 121 -1.98 -12.71 1.23
CA ALA A 121 -1.05 -11.58 1.13
C ALA A 121 -0.38 -11.59 -0.25
N GLU A 122 0.11 -10.43 -0.69
CA GLU A 122 0.77 -10.20 -1.98
C GLU A 122 -0.09 -10.37 -3.25
N LEU A 123 -1.34 -10.82 -3.14
CA LEU A 123 -2.28 -10.84 -4.28
C LEU A 123 -3.03 -9.50 -4.40
N LEU A 124 -3.09 -8.92 -5.60
CA LEU A 124 -3.88 -7.71 -5.83
C LEU A 124 -5.39 -7.99 -5.70
N SER A 125 -6.17 -7.00 -5.24
CA SER A 125 -7.64 -7.11 -5.28
C SER A 125 -8.20 -6.88 -6.69
N VAL A 126 -7.55 -6.01 -7.47
CA VAL A 126 -7.90 -5.65 -8.85
C VAL A 126 -6.62 -5.56 -9.68
N PRO A 127 -6.65 -5.82 -10.99
CA PRO A 127 -5.46 -5.76 -11.83
C PRO A 127 -4.79 -4.38 -11.75
N GLY A 128 -3.47 -4.39 -11.65
CA GLY A 128 -2.62 -3.21 -11.72
C GLY A 128 -2.27 -2.83 -13.15
N ILE A 129 -1.33 -1.89 -13.31
CA ILE A 129 -0.83 -1.50 -14.64
C ILE A 129 0.11 -2.59 -15.19
N GLN A 130 1.02 -3.09 -14.36
CA GLN A 130 2.04 -4.07 -14.76
C GLN A 130 1.65 -5.50 -14.37
N ILE A 131 1.17 -5.69 -13.14
CA ILE A 131 0.73 -7.00 -12.63
C ILE A 131 -0.78 -7.14 -12.82
N GLN A 132 -1.21 -8.10 -13.64
CA GLN A 132 -2.62 -8.35 -13.94
C GLN A 132 -3.26 -9.40 -13.02
N ASP A 133 -2.45 -10.26 -12.40
CA ASP A 133 -2.96 -11.27 -11.47
C ASP A 133 -3.57 -10.63 -10.22
N SER A 134 -4.80 -11.02 -9.89
CA SER A 134 -5.62 -10.41 -8.86
C SER A 134 -6.82 -11.30 -8.49
N VAL A 135 -7.48 -11.00 -7.37
CA VAL A 135 -8.76 -11.63 -7.00
C VAL A 135 -9.77 -11.52 -8.14
N TYR A 136 -9.90 -10.33 -8.74
CA TYR A 136 -10.79 -10.11 -9.87
C TYR A 136 -10.48 -11.03 -11.06
N THR A 137 -9.22 -11.07 -11.52
CA THR A 137 -8.85 -11.86 -12.71
C THR A 137 -8.98 -13.36 -12.46
N ARG A 138 -8.61 -13.83 -11.26
CA ARG A 138 -8.79 -15.24 -10.88
C ARG A 138 -10.26 -15.65 -10.82
N LEU A 139 -11.12 -14.87 -10.17
CA LEU A 139 -12.56 -15.14 -10.15
C LEU A 139 -13.19 -15.10 -11.55
N LYS A 140 -12.75 -14.15 -12.39
CA LYS A 140 -13.20 -14.07 -13.78
C LYS A 140 -12.86 -15.33 -14.57
N THR A 141 -11.64 -15.84 -14.42
CA THR A 141 -11.23 -17.11 -15.02
C THR A 141 -12.06 -18.28 -14.48
N THR A 142 -12.29 -18.35 -13.17
CA THR A 142 -13.07 -19.42 -12.55
C THR A 142 -14.54 -19.42 -12.97
N TRP A 143 -15.16 -18.24 -13.08
CA TRP A 143 -16.58 -18.14 -13.41
C TRP A 143 -16.90 -18.12 -14.90
N GLY A 144 -15.91 -17.84 -15.76
CA GLY A 144 -16.05 -17.78 -17.21
C GLY A 144 -16.93 -16.62 -17.68
N ASN A 145 -18.26 -16.80 -17.64
CA ASN A 145 -19.24 -15.87 -18.18
C ASN A 145 -19.78 -14.85 -17.17
N ILE A 146 -19.51 -15.04 -15.88
CA ILE A 146 -19.94 -14.10 -14.82
C ILE A 146 -18.83 -13.09 -14.59
N GLU A 147 -19.14 -11.81 -14.82
CA GLU A 147 -18.23 -10.71 -14.58
C GLU A 147 -18.13 -10.39 -13.08
N PRO A 148 -16.95 -10.51 -12.44
CA PRO A 148 -16.81 -10.20 -11.03
C PRO A 148 -16.93 -8.70 -10.74
N LEU A 149 -17.86 -8.34 -9.86
CA LEU A 149 -18.11 -6.94 -9.50
C LEU A 149 -17.48 -6.63 -8.15
N ILE A 150 -16.33 -5.96 -8.18
CA ILE A 150 -15.57 -5.57 -6.99
C ILE A 150 -16.32 -4.46 -6.22
N ILE A 151 -16.60 -4.72 -4.94
CA ILE A 151 -17.33 -3.80 -4.06
C ILE A 151 -16.35 -2.95 -3.24
N HIS A 152 -15.32 -3.60 -2.70
CA HIS A 152 -14.26 -2.97 -1.90
C HIS A 152 -12.92 -3.65 -2.21
N ARG A 153 -11.82 -3.12 -1.66
CA ARG A 153 -10.46 -3.60 -1.98
C ARG A 153 -9.64 -3.70 -0.71
N LEU A 154 -8.74 -4.67 -0.70
CA LEU A 154 -7.62 -4.77 0.23
C LEU A 154 -6.32 -4.38 -0.50
N ASP A 155 -5.38 -3.79 0.24
CA ASP A 155 -4.03 -3.54 -0.27
C ASP A 155 -3.37 -4.87 -0.67
N MET A 156 -2.39 -4.83 -1.58
CA MET A 156 -1.69 -6.03 -2.08
C MET A 156 -1.16 -6.90 -0.94
N ALA A 157 -0.38 -6.31 -0.04
CA ALA A 157 0.21 -6.98 1.11
C ALA A 157 -0.80 -7.42 2.19
N THR A 158 -2.00 -6.84 2.20
CA THR A 158 -3.03 -7.13 3.21
C THR A 158 -3.78 -8.40 2.85
N SER A 159 -3.79 -9.41 3.73
CA SER A 159 -4.61 -10.61 3.54
C SER A 159 -6.02 -10.46 4.12
N GLY A 160 -6.90 -11.43 3.87
CA GLY A 160 -8.16 -11.60 4.60
C GLY A 160 -9.42 -11.41 3.77
N LEU A 161 -10.53 -11.20 4.48
CA LEU A 161 -11.88 -11.26 3.93
C LEU A 161 -12.18 -10.15 2.92
N LEU A 162 -12.59 -10.55 1.72
CA LEU A 162 -13.00 -9.67 0.62
C LEU A 162 -14.31 -10.19 0.03
N VAL A 163 -15.29 -9.30 -0.16
CA VAL A 163 -16.58 -9.66 -0.77
C VAL A 163 -16.61 -9.13 -2.20
N VAL A 164 -17.02 -9.99 -3.13
CA VAL A 164 -17.17 -9.70 -4.56
C VAL A 164 -18.58 -10.10 -4.98
N ALA A 165 -19.27 -9.23 -5.71
CA ALA A 165 -20.61 -9.54 -6.20
C ALA A 165 -20.56 -10.30 -7.53
N LYS A 166 -21.47 -11.26 -7.71
CA LYS A 166 -21.73 -11.97 -8.97
C LYS A 166 -22.83 -11.30 -9.80
N THR A 167 -23.66 -10.47 -9.16
CA THR A 167 -24.77 -9.75 -9.82
C THR A 167 -24.73 -8.25 -9.57
N LYS A 168 -25.31 -7.46 -10.49
CA LYS A 168 -25.40 -6.00 -10.37
C LYS A 168 -26.25 -5.58 -9.17
N GLU A 169 -27.28 -6.35 -8.84
CA GLU A 169 -28.16 -6.15 -7.70
C GLU A 169 -27.38 -6.30 -6.39
N ALA A 170 -26.59 -7.38 -6.27
CA ALA A 170 -25.74 -7.62 -5.12
C ALA A 170 -24.69 -6.51 -4.97
N HIS A 171 -24.02 -6.13 -6.07
CA HIS A 171 -23.05 -5.05 -6.08
C HIS A 171 -23.66 -3.74 -5.56
N LYS A 172 -24.77 -3.30 -6.16
CA LYS A 172 -25.46 -2.06 -5.78
C LYS A 172 -25.93 -2.09 -4.33
N HIS A 173 -26.46 -3.22 -3.86
CA HIS A 173 -26.97 -3.36 -2.51
C HIS A 173 -25.84 -3.27 -1.46
N ILE A 174 -24.79 -4.07 -1.62
CA ILE A 174 -23.68 -4.12 -0.66
C ILE A 174 -22.85 -2.83 -0.75
N GLN A 175 -22.60 -2.28 -1.94
CA GLN A 175 -21.92 -1.00 -2.10
C GLN A 175 -22.63 0.14 -1.36
N ARG A 176 -23.98 0.17 -1.36
CA ARG A 176 -24.73 1.13 -0.54
C ARG A 176 -24.48 0.94 0.95
N GLN A 177 -24.33 -0.29 1.45
CA GLN A 177 -23.99 -0.54 2.85
C GLN A 177 -22.59 0.00 3.19
N PHE A 178 -21.61 -0.15 2.30
CA PHE A 178 -20.28 0.46 2.46
C PHE A 178 -20.37 2.00 2.49
N LEU A 179 -21.15 2.60 1.57
CA LEU A 179 -21.35 4.06 1.52
C LEU A 179 -22.05 4.58 2.79
N LYS A 180 -23.04 3.85 3.31
CA LYS A 180 -23.75 4.14 4.56
C LYS A 180 -22.99 3.74 5.81
N ARG A 181 -21.81 3.10 5.67
CA ARG A 181 -20.97 2.58 6.78
C ARG A 181 -21.70 1.61 7.71
N THR A 182 -22.64 0.82 7.18
CA THR A 182 -23.34 -0.23 7.94
C THR A 182 -22.60 -1.57 7.90
N VAL A 183 -21.60 -1.72 7.03
CA VAL A 183 -20.70 -2.87 7.01
C VAL A 183 -19.72 -2.77 8.18
N ILE A 184 -19.63 -3.83 8.99
CA ILE A 184 -18.66 -3.93 10.07
C ILE A 184 -17.41 -4.63 9.53
N LYS A 185 -16.26 -4.01 9.72
CA LYS A 185 -14.95 -4.57 9.36
C LYS A 185 -14.07 -4.55 10.60
N ARG A 186 -13.42 -5.66 10.91
CA ARG A 186 -12.33 -5.72 11.90
C ARG A 186 -11.08 -6.21 11.20
N TYR A 187 -9.99 -5.51 11.43
CA TYR A 187 -8.67 -5.97 11.08
C TYR A 187 -7.95 -6.33 12.37
N THR A 188 -7.18 -7.39 12.34
CA THR A 188 -6.29 -7.75 13.44
C THR A 188 -4.88 -7.45 12.98
N ALA A 189 -4.11 -6.72 13.78
CA ALA A 189 -2.75 -6.35 13.41
C ALA A 189 -1.76 -6.68 14.52
N LEU A 190 -0.53 -7.00 14.12
CA LEU A 190 0.62 -7.05 15.02
C LEU A 190 1.47 -5.81 14.76
N LEU A 191 1.60 -4.93 15.75
CA LEU A 191 2.39 -3.70 15.66
C LEU A 191 3.77 -3.91 16.27
N SER A 192 4.80 -3.33 15.65
CA SER A 192 6.14 -3.21 16.21
C SER A 192 6.13 -2.07 17.24
N GLY A 193 6.26 -2.41 18.51
CA GLY A 193 6.22 -1.46 19.62
C GLY A 193 5.06 -1.69 20.60
N LEU A 194 5.10 -0.94 21.71
CA LEU A 194 4.14 -1.03 22.79
C LEU A 194 3.16 0.16 22.72
N VAL A 195 1.91 -0.12 22.36
CA VAL A 195 0.84 0.88 22.41
C VAL A 195 0.40 1.05 23.86
N LYS A 196 0.56 2.26 24.40
CA LYS A 196 0.36 2.53 25.84
C LYS A 196 -1.10 2.44 26.26
N GLN A 197 -2.02 2.99 25.47
CA GLN A 197 -3.45 3.01 25.77
C GLN A 197 -4.12 1.72 25.30
N ASP A 198 -5.23 1.34 25.94
CA ASP A 198 -5.94 0.08 25.65
C ASP A 198 -6.90 0.18 24.48
N GLU A 199 -7.46 1.36 24.24
CA GLU A 199 -8.35 1.64 23.12
C GLU A 199 -8.32 3.12 22.77
N GLY A 200 -8.83 3.46 21.58
CA GLY A 200 -8.90 4.84 21.14
C GLY A 200 -9.37 5.00 19.71
N GLU A 201 -9.18 6.22 19.20
CA GLU A 201 -9.56 6.60 17.86
C GLU A 201 -8.48 7.48 17.24
N ILE A 202 -8.16 7.26 15.97
CA ILE A 202 -7.17 8.02 15.21
C ILE A 202 -7.87 8.76 14.08
N ARG A 203 -7.64 10.08 14.00
CA ARG A 203 -8.24 10.98 13.01
C ARG A 203 -7.17 11.75 12.24
N LEU A 204 -6.38 11.05 11.43
CA LEU A 204 -5.38 11.68 10.57
C LEU A 204 -5.88 11.70 9.12
N PRO A 205 -6.08 12.88 8.50
CA PRO A 205 -6.51 12.98 7.11
C PRO A 205 -5.39 12.53 6.15
N LEU A 206 -5.74 11.75 5.14
CA LEU A 206 -4.76 11.08 4.27
C LEU A 206 -4.93 11.45 2.80
N ARG A 207 -3.82 11.54 2.07
CA ARG A 207 -3.80 11.57 0.61
C ARG A 207 -2.62 10.77 0.05
N GLY A 208 -2.70 10.47 -1.25
CA GLY A 208 -1.58 9.88 -1.96
C GLY A 208 -0.38 10.82 -1.98
N ASP A 209 0.80 10.25 -1.77
CA ASP A 209 2.06 10.91 -2.04
C ASP A 209 2.31 10.85 -3.55
N LEU A 210 2.25 12.02 -4.20
CA LEU A 210 2.41 12.11 -5.65
C LEU A 210 3.86 11.88 -6.09
N ASP A 211 4.81 12.13 -5.18
CA ASP A 211 6.23 12.01 -5.44
C ASP A 211 6.75 10.60 -5.12
N ASN A 212 6.05 9.84 -4.27
CA ASN A 212 6.48 8.51 -3.82
C ASN A 212 5.37 7.45 -3.91
N ARG A 213 4.66 7.36 -5.03
CA ARG A 213 3.62 6.33 -5.20
C ARG A 213 4.20 4.92 -5.01
N PRO A 214 3.50 3.98 -4.35
CA PRO A 214 2.09 4.05 -3.90
C PRO A 214 1.91 4.61 -2.47
N ARG A 215 2.93 5.23 -1.86
CA ARG A 215 2.85 5.76 -0.49
C ARG A 215 1.74 6.79 -0.33
N GLN A 216 1.33 6.94 0.91
CA GLN A 216 0.36 7.91 1.40
C GLN A 216 1.05 8.77 2.45
N LEU A 217 0.48 9.96 2.69
CA LEU A 217 0.98 10.92 3.67
C LEU A 217 -0.19 11.55 4.43
N VAL A 218 0.10 12.08 5.62
CA VAL A 218 -0.85 12.88 6.41
C VAL A 218 -0.89 14.30 5.86
N CYS A 219 -2.08 14.84 5.63
CA CYS A 219 -2.24 16.18 5.06
C CYS A 219 -3.55 16.83 5.50
N ASP A 220 -3.47 17.89 6.30
CA ASP A 220 -4.68 18.58 6.80
C ASP A 220 -5.38 19.42 5.73
N THR A 221 -4.63 19.93 4.75
CA THR A 221 -5.17 20.85 3.73
C THR A 221 -5.91 20.14 2.61
N HIS A 222 -5.37 19.03 2.10
CA HIS A 222 -5.90 18.30 0.95
C HIS A 222 -6.19 16.82 1.25
N GLY A 223 -5.91 16.36 2.47
CA GLY A 223 -6.16 14.99 2.88
C GLY A 223 -7.65 14.71 3.03
N LYS A 224 -8.07 13.52 2.61
CA LYS A 224 -9.43 13.05 2.84
C LYS A 224 -9.54 12.58 4.28
N LYS A 225 -10.63 12.95 4.96
CA LYS A 225 -10.96 12.45 6.30
C LYS A 225 -10.79 10.92 6.36
N ALA A 226 -9.99 10.47 7.33
CA ALA A 226 -9.76 9.08 7.64
C ALA A 226 -9.89 8.85 9.15
N VAL A 227 -10.66 7.85 9.56
CA VAL A 227 -10.99 7.58 10.96
C VAL A 227 -10.91 6.08 11.22
N THR A 228 -10.15 5.73 12.25
CA THR A 228 -9.94 4.34 12.70
C THR A 228 -10.17 4.26 14.19
N VAL A 229 -11.12 3.42 14.61
CA VAL A 229 -11.27 3.03 16.03
C VAL A 229 -10.40 1.80 16.26
N TRP A 230 -9.82 1.67 17.45
CA TRP A 230 -8.89 0.58 17.74
C TRP A 230 -8.95 0.13 19.19
N LYS A 231 -8.55 -1.12 19.43
CA LYS A 231 -8.47 -1.73 20.76
C LYS A 231 -7.33 -2.74 20.83
N VAL A 232 -6.48 -2.62 21.84
CA VAL A 232 -5.42 -3.59 22.15
C VAL A 232 -6.06 -4.87 22.65
N VAL A 233 -5.58 -5.99 22.12
CA VAL A 233 -6.02 -7.34 22.50
C VAL A 233 -4.91 -8.19 23.10
N GLY A 234 -3.66 -7.71 23.07
CA GLY A 234 -2.53 -8.34 23.73
C GLY A 234 -1.27 -7.52 23.58
N ARG A 235 -0.41 -7.54 24.59
CA ARG A 235 0.92 -6.94 24.55
C ARG A 235 1.95 -8.02 24.84
N GLN A 236 3.01 -8.06 24.05
CA GLN A 236 4.20 -8.86 24.29
C GLN A 236 5.37 -7.92 24.58
N THR A 237 6.60 -8.44 24.69
CA THR A 237 7.78 -7.64 25.06
C THR A 237 8.07 -6.49 24.10
N THR A 238 7.89 -6.71 22.79
CA THR A 238 8.25 -5.74 21.74
C THR A 238 7.14 -5.48 20.73
N THR A 239 5.98 -6.11 20.90
CA THR A 239 4.88 -6.05 19.95
C THR A 239 3.54 -5.86 20.65
N THR A 240 2.58 -5.29 19.93
CA THR A 240 1.21 -5.14 20.39
C THR A 240 0.26 -5.74 19.36
N ARG A 241 -0.60 -6.67 19.80
CA ARG A 241 -1.71 -7.15 18.99
C ARG A 241 -2.93 -6.25 19.20
N ILE A 242 -3.51 -5.77 18.11
CA ILE A 242 -4.55 -4.75 18.12
C ILE A 242 -5.66 -5.10 17.13
N HIS A 243 -6.89 -4.76 17.47
CA HIS A 243 -8.01 -4.73 16.54
C HIS A 243 -8.22 -3.31 16.02
N PHE A 244 -8.47 -3.20 14.72
CA PHE A 244 -8.83 -1.96 14.04
C PHE A 244 -10.23 -2.06 13.42
N TRP A 245 -11.06 -1.06 13.65
CA TRP A 245 -12.34 -0.84 13.00
C TRP A 245 -12.29 0.43 12.15
N PRO A 246 -11.93 0.33 10.86
CA PRO A 246 -11.83 1.50 9.99
C PRO A 246 -13.23 2.01 9.59
N LEU A 247 -13.64 3.14 10.16
CA LEU A 247 -14.91 3.83 9.85
C LEU A 247 -14.91 4.46 8.46
N THR A 248 -13.72 4.72 7.92
CA THR A 248 -13.48 5.10 6.52
C THR A 248 -12.63 4.04 5.82
N GLY A 249 -12.51 4.09 4.50
CA GLY A 249 -11.67 3.17 3.73
C GLY A 249 -10.71 3.92 2.81
N ARG A 250 -9.69 4.58 3.36
CA ARG A 250 -8.63 5.21 2.55
C ARG A 250 -7.50 4.23 2.29
N THR A 251 -6.83 4.38 1.14
CA THR A 251 -5.64 3.58 0.79
C THR A 251 -4.62 3.65 1.94
N HIS A 252 -4.08 2.51 2.35
CA HIS A 252 -3.10 2.37 3.43
C HIS A 252 -3.52 3.01 4.78
N GLN A 253 -4.82 3.24 5.03
CA GLN A 253 -5.27 3.99 6.20
C GLN A 253 -4.75 3.42 7.52
N LEU A 254 -4.92 2.11 7.73
CA LEU A 254 -4.52 1.44 8.97
C LEU A 254 -3.01 1.43 9.13
N ARG A 255 -2.27 1.19 8.04
CA ARG A 255 -0.80 1.21 7.99
C ARG A 255 -0.25 2.58 8.40
N MET A 256 -0.80 3.65 7.82
CA MET A 256 -0.45 5.04 8.17
C MET A 256 -0.82 5.38 9.61
N HIS A 257 -2.04 5.07 10.04
CA HIS A 257 -2.50 5.37 11.40
C HIS A 257 -1.70 4.61 12.47
N ALA A 258 -1.27 3.38 12.18
CA ALA A 258 -0.39 2.63 13.07
C ALA A 258 1.01 3.26 13.15
N ALA A 259 1.62 3.56 12.01
CA ALA A 259 3.02 3.97 11.93
C ALA A 259 3.30 5.45 12.25
N HIS A 260 2.35 6.35 12.01
CA HIS A 260 2.55 7.79 12.18
C HIS A 260 2.73 8.19 13.65
N GLU A 261 3.57 9.20 13.92
CA GLU A 261 3.89 9.67 15.27
C GLU A 261 2.65 10.19 16.04
N GLN A 262 1.73 10.85 15.33
CA GLN A 262 0.44 11.32 15.88
C GLN A 262 -0.65 10.22 15.88
N GLY A 263 -0.33 9.03 15.38
CA GLY A 263 -1.17 7.85 15.41
C GLY A 263 -0.80 6.97 16.60
N LEU A 264 -0.42 5.72 16.33
CA LEU A 264 0.09 4.82 17.37
C LEU A 264 1.61 4.82 17.51
N ASN A 265 2.32 5.45 16.56
CA ASN A 265 3.78 5.44 16.48
C ASN A 265 4.39 4.01 16.58
N ALA A 266 3.66 3.03 16.07
CA ALA A 266 3.98 1.61 16.14
C ALA A 266 3.57 0.97 14.79
N PRO A 267 4.47 0.97 13.79
CA PRO A 267 4.17 0.41 12.47
C PRO A 267 3.75 -1.05 12.54
N THR A 268 2.95 -1.52 11.59
CA THR A 268 2.62 -2.94 11.49
C THR A 268 3.88 -3.77 11.21
N VAL A 269 4.02 -4.92 11.88
CA VAL A 269 5.11 -5.87 11.62
C VAL A 269 5.06 -6.35 10.17
N GLY A 270 6.19 -6.20 9.48
CA GLY A 270 6.35 -6.54 8.07
C GLY A 270 5.82 -5.49 7.10
N ASP A 271 5.50 -4.28 7.58
CA ASP A 271 5.16 -3.16 6.70
C ASP A 271 6.42 -2.60 6.03
N ASP A 272 6.58 -2.93 4.75
CA ASP A 272 7.68 -2.53 3.86
C ASP A 272 7.70 -1.03 3.51
N LEU A 273 6.54 -0.36 3.56
CA LEU A 273 6.43 1.05 3.25
C LEU A 273 6.64 1.92 4.49
N TYR A 274 5.96 1.61 5.59
CA TYR A 274 5.88 2.49 6.75
C TYR A 274 6.60 1.97 7.99
N GLY A 275 7.10 0.74 7.92
CA GLY A 275 7.77 0.07 9.02
C GLY A 275 9.11 -0.53 8.60
N THR A 276 9.29 -1.79 8.96
CA THR A 276 10.43 -2.60 8.54
C THR A 276 9.85 -3.82 7.85
N GLY A 277 10.26 -4.04 6.60
CA GLY A 277 9.81 -5.17 5.80
C GLY A 277 10.17 -6.51 6.47
N ALA A 278 9.33 -7.51 6.25
CA ALA A 278 9.52 -8.89 6.69
C ALA A 278 8.85 -9.82 5.67
N ALA A 279 8.71 -11.11 5.99
CA ALA A 279 8.09 -12.08 5.08
C ALA A 279 6.66 -11.71 4.64
N ARG A 280 5.90 -10.99 5.49
CA ARG A 280 4.54 -10.51 5.17
C ARG A 280 4.08 -9.38 6.08
N LEU A 281 3.10 -8.61 5.62
CA LEU A 281 2.35 -7.67 6.44
C LEU A 281 1.38 -8.42 7.39
N HIS A 282 1.47 -8.12 8.68
CA HIS A 282 0.59 -8.66 9.72
C HIS A 282 -0.64 -7.77 9.95
N LEU A 283 -1.47 -7.63 8.91
CA LEU A 283 -2.71 -6.83 8.92
C LEU A 283 -3.90 -7.55 8.24
N PRO A 284 -4.27 -8.77 8.61
CA PRO A 284 -5.44 -9.44 8.03
C PRO A 284 -6.75 -8.66 8.26
N ALA A 285 -7.59 -8.60 7.22
CA ALA A 285 -9.02 -8.30 7.32
C ALA A 285 -9.74 -9.49 7.96
N ALA A 286 -9.72 -9.52 9.29
CA ALA A 286 -10.09 -10.69 10.10
C ALA A 286 -11.61 -10.92 10.21
N TYR A 287 -12.42 -9.86 10.17
CA TYR A 287 -13.87 -9.94 10.31
C TYR A 287 -14.59 -9.06 9.29
N LEU A 288 -15.67 -9.60 8.72
CA LEU A 288 -16.56 -8.89 7.81
C LEU A 288 -18.02 -9.24 8.10
N GLU A 289 -18.86 -8.23 8.29
CA GLU A 289 -20.31 -8.39 8.50
C GLU A 289 -21.10 -7.41 7.65
N PHE A 290 -22.11 -7.93 6.95
CA PHE A 290 -23.01 -7.16 6.09
C PHE A 290 -24.34 -7.90 5.88
N VAL A 291 -25.35 -7.18 5.38
CA VAL A 291 -26.67 -7.74 5.08
C VAL A 291 -26.69 -8.35 3.68
N HIS A 292 -27.15 -9.60 3.56
CA HIS A 292 -27.27 -10.30 2.28
C HIS A 292 -28.27 -9.59 1.34
N PRO A 293 -27.96 -9.39 0.04
CA PRO A 293 -28.81 -8.63 -0.89
C PRO A 293 -30.18 -9.25 -1.17
N LYS A 294 -30.26 -10.59 -1.26
CA LYS A 294 -31.52 -11.33 -1.46
C LYS A 294 -32.24 -11.66 -0.15
N THR A 295 -31.65 -12.52 0.69
CA THR A 295 -32.27 -13.02 1.94
C THR A 295 -32.50 -11.96 3.02
N ARG A 296 -31.76 -10.83 2.98
CA ARG A 296 -31.76 -9.78 4.03
C ARG A 296 -31.27 -10.23 5.40
N GLU A 297 -30.72 -11.43 5.49
CA GLU A 297 -30.05 -11.92 6.69
C GLU A 297 -28.69 -11.24 6.87
N THR A 298 -28.23 -11.17 8.11
CA THR A 298 -26.89 -10.66 8.39
C THR A 298 -25.87 -11.79 8.27
N LEU A 299 -24.93 -11.65 7.33
CA LEU A 299 -23.81 -12.58 7.18
C LEU A 299 -22.64 -12.10 8.01
N ARG A 300 -21.94 -13.05 8.66
CA ARG A 300 -20.76 -12.79 9.48
C ARG A 300 -19.67 -13.78 9.09
N PHE A 301 -18.49 -13.24 8.77
CA PHE A 301 -17.33 -14.03 8.41
C PHE A 301 -16.17 -13.63 9.31
N GLU A 302 -15.47 -14.64 9.83
CA GLU A 302 -14.28 -14.46 10.66
C GLU A 302 -13.21 -15.46 10.25
N ILE A 303 -11.97 -15.00 10.12
CA ILE A 303 -10.80 -15.84 9.90
C ILE A 303 -9.92 -15.83 11.15
N LYS A 304 -9.42 -17.00 11.54
CA LYS A 304 -8.47 -17.12 12.65
C LYS A 304 -7.11 -16.57 12.24
N GLU A 305 -6.53 -15.75 13.10
CA GLU A 305 -5.18 -15.23 12.92
C GLU A 305 -4.13 -16.24 13.38
N SER A 306 -3.00 -16.28 12.69
CA SER A 306 -1.88 -17.20 13.01
C SER A 306 -0.82 -16.60 13.94
N PHE A 307 -1.06 -15.41 14.52
CA PHE A 307 -0.08 -14.64 15.30
C PHE A 307 -0.66 -13.98 16.56
#